data_AF-A0A937XXX2-F1
#
_entry.id   AF-A0A937XXX2-F1
#
_cell.length_a   1.000
_cell.length_b   1.000
_cell.length_c   1.000
_cell.angle_alpha   90.00
_cell.angle_beta   90.00
_cell.angle_gamma   90.00
#
_symmetry.space_group_name_H-M   'P 1'
#
loop_
_entity.id
_entity.type
_entity.pdbx_description
1 polymer ?
#
loop_
_entity_poly.entity_id
_entity_poly.type
_entity_poly.pdbx_seq_one_letter_code
_entity_poly.pdbx_strand_id
1 'polypeptide(L)'
;MDPLPSPSEAPPRARGALRLLLGAADVVAAATLLALSAVTVIDVFGRYVFNTPIGGADEMTVFLMAVGVYAVLPRISRREEHIAVDIVDLVFPRRWLGLRQALLNALGAAFMAMVTWRMSIVAARMAEGNEVTMFLRLPKGPLAYFFTAMCAIATVMLAWNVVRYLCGRGPLQVPADGHSDRAPGDAPARHD
;
A
#
# COMPACT_ATOMS: atom_id res chain seq x y z
N MET A 1 18.60 -31.89 0.06
CA MET A 1 17.74 -30.73 0.39
C MET A 1 17.00 -30.40 -0.88
N ASP A 2 15.74 -30.81 -1.00
CA ASP A 2 14.98 -30.57 -2.21
C ASP A 2 14.73 -29.06 -2.41
N PRO A 3 15.00 -28.52 -3.60
CA PRO A 3 14.75 -27.12 -3.89
C PRO A 3 13.25 -26.87 -3.85
N LEU A 4 12.81 -25.99 -2.96
CA LEU A 4 11.39 -25.72 -2.84
C LEU A 4 10.84 -24.98 -4.09
N PRO A 5 9.61 -25.34 -4.48
CA PRO A 5 8.83 -24.83 -5.59
C PRO A 5 9.12 -23.37 -6.01
N SER A 6 9.41 -23.15 -7.29
CA SER A 6 9.59 -21.80 -7.82
C SER A 6 8.26 -21.01 -7.78
N PRO A 7 8.23 -19.69 -7.99
CA PRO A 7 6.99 -18.92 -8.15
C PRO A 7 6.13 -19.38 -9.34
N SER A 8 6.50 -20.45 -10.06
CA SER A 8 5.64 -21.20 -10.98
C SER A 8 4.76 -22.25 -10.29
N GLU A 9 5.02 -22.62 -9.03
CA GLU A 9 4.41 -23.78 -8.35
C GLU A 9 3.50 -23.47 -7.14
N ALA A 10 3.37 -22.21 -6.69
CA ALA A 10 2.22 -21.83 -5.84
C ALA A 10 0.92 -22.18 -6.60
N PRO A 11 -0.10 -22.81 -5.97
CA PRO A 11 -1.28 -23.28 -6.67
C PRO A 11 -1.90 -22.12 -7.46
N PRO A 12 -2.30 -22.33 -8.73
CA PRO A 12 -2.76 -21.25 -9.62
C PRO A 12 -3.89 -20.41 -9.02
N ARG A 13 -4.67 -21.00 -8.10
CA ARG A 13 -5.73 -20.33 -7.32
C ARG A 13 -5.20 -19.23 -6.39
N ALA A 14 -4.07 -19.41 -5.71
CA ALA A 14 -3.51 -18.43 -4.78
C ALA A 14 -2.98 -17.17 -5.51
N ARG A 15 -2.44 -17.35 -6.73
CA ARG A 15 -2.03 -16.22 -7.58
C ARG A 15 -3.22 -15.43 -8.12
N GLY A 16 -4.28 -16.13 -8.53
CA GLY A 16 -5.52 -15.50 -8.98
C GLY A 16 -6.17 -14.67 -7.87
N ALA A 17 -6.34 -15.27 -6.68
CA ALA A 17 -6.91 -14.60 -5.52
C ALA A 17 -6.11 -13.36 -5.11
N LEU A 18 -4.78 -13.45 -5.05
CA LEU A 18 -3.92 -12.31 -4.73
C LEU A 18 -4.03 -11.17 -5.74
N ARG A 19 -4.07 -11.50 -7.05
CA ARG A 19 -4.23 -10.51 -8.12
C ARG A 19 -5.59 -9.83 -8.05
N LEU A 20 -6.65 -10.60 -7.78
CA LEU A 20 -7.99 -10.06 -7.59
C LEU A 20 -8.07 -9.14 -6.38
N LEU A 21 -7.46 -9.53 -5.27
CA LEU A 21 -7.54 -8.77 -4.02
C LEU A 21 -6.79 -7.43 -4.12
N LEU A 22 -5.58 -7.45 -4.68
CA LEU A 22 -4.83 -6.21 -4.95
C LEU A 22 -5.47 -5.37 -6.05
N GLY A 23 -6.00 -6.00 -7.10
CA GLY A 23 -6.73 -5.30 -8.16
C GLY A 23 -8.00 -4.63 -7.64
N ALA A 24 -8.74 -5.29 -6.75
CA ALA A 24 -9.89 -4.69 -6.07
C ALA A 24 -9.48 -3.51 -5.19
N ALA A 25 -8.37 -3.64 -4.45
CA ALA A 25 -7.83 -2.53 -3.65
C ALA A 25 -7.43 -1.33 -4.52
N ASP A 26 -6.81 -1.57 -5.68
CA ASP A 26 -6.46 -0.52 -6.66
C ASP A 26 -7.71 0.17 -7.24
N VAL A 27 -8.76 -0.59 -7.55
CA VAL A 27 -10.05 -0.04 -8.01
C VAL A 27 -10.69 0.80 -6.91
N VAL A 28 -10.70 0.32 -5.67
CA VAL A 28 -11.21 1.07 -4.52
C VAL A 28 -10.42 2.36 -4.34
N ALA A 29 -9.09 2.33 -4.40
CA ALA A 29 -8.26 3.52 -4.31
C ALA A 29 -8.57 4.53 -5.43
N ALA A 30 -8.64 4.08 -6.68
CA ALA A 30 -8.96 4.93 -7.83
C ALA A 30 -10.36 5.54 -7.73
N ALA A 31 -11.37 4.73 -7.37
CA ALA A 31 -12.75 5.19 -7.17
C ALA A 31 -12.83 6.20 -6.01
N THR A 32 -12.07 5.98 -4.94
CA THR A 32 -12.02 6.89 -3.79
C THR A 32 -11.40 8.23 -4.15
N LEU A 33 -10.32 8.24 -4.95
CA LEU A 33 -9.71 9.48 -5.45
C LEU A 33 -10.66 10.25 -6.38
N LEU A 34 -11.38 9.53 -7.25
CA LEU A 34 -12.38 10.14 -8.12
C LEU A 34 -13.53 10.75 -7.30
N ALA A 35 -14.04 10.02 -6.31
CA ALA A 35 -15.08 10.49 -5.40
C ALA A 35 -14.61 11.71 -4.60
N LEU A 36 -13.37 11.68 -4.08
CA LEU A 36 -12.79 12.81 -3.36
C LEU A 36 -12.75 14.05 -4.25
N SER A 37 -12.29 13.90 -5.49
CA SER A 37 -12.25 14.99 -6.47
C SER A 37 -13.64 15.53 -6.81
N ALA A 38 -14.65 14.65 -6.91
CA ALA A 38 -16.03 15.07 -7.14
C ALA A 38 -16.57 15.86 -5.93
N VAL A 39 -16.34 15.37 -4.71
CA VAL A 39 -16.77 16.05 -3.48
C VAL A 39 -16.17 17.45 -3.38
N THR A 40 -14.87 17.60 -3.67
CA THR A 40 -14.23 18.92 -3.62
C THR A 40 -14.79 19.87 -4.67
N VAL A 41 -15.02 19.41 -5.91
CA VAL A 41 -15.62 20.24 -6.97
C VAL A 41 -17.04 20.66 -6.60
N ILE A 42 -17.86 19.74 -6.09
CA ILE A 42 -19.26 20.03 -5.71
C ILE A 42 -19.30 20.97 -4.51
N ASP A 43 -18.44 20.78 -3.50
CA ASP A 43 -18.37 21.67 -2.33
C ASP A 43 -17.92 23.08 -2.71
N VAL A 44 -16.89 23.21 -3.55
CA VAL A 44 -16.46 24.49 -4.11
C VAL A 44 -17.60 25.16 -4.88
N PHE A 45 -18.25 24.44 -5.81
CA PHE A 45 -19.37 24.98 -6.58
C PHE A 45 -20.55 25.40 -5.69
N GLY A 46 -20.89 24.59 -4.68
CA GLY A 46 -21.90 24.88 -3.67
C GLY A 46 -21.68 26.19 -2.94
N ARG A 47 -20.43 26.41 -2.48
CA ARG A 47 -20.03 27.63 -1.77
C ARG A 47 -20.09 28.86 -2.67
N TYR A 48 -19.56 28.77 -3.89
CA TYR A 48 -19.44 29.94 -4.77
C TYR A 48 -20.72 30.29 -5.52
N VAL A 49 -21.57 29.31 -5.84
CA VAL A 49 -22.78 29.52 -6.65
C VAL A 49 -24.04 29.63 -5.79
N PHE A 50 -24.15 28.83 -4.73
CA PHE A 50 -25.35 28.76 -3.89
C PHE A 50 -25.18 29.35 -2.49
N ASN A 51 -23.99 29.89 -2.16
CA ASN A 51 -23.63 30.47 -0.85
C ASN A 51 -24.02 29.56 0.34
N THR A 52 -24.06 28.25 0.11
CA THR A 52 -24.48 27.24 1.08
C THR A 52 -23.47 26.10 1.00
N PRO A 53 -22.55 25.99 1.97
CA PRO A 53 -21.59 24.89 2.00
C PRO A 53 -22.33 23.55 2.20
N ILE A 54 -21.77 22.47 1.66
CA ILE A 54 -22.35 21.14 1.81
C ILE A 54 -22.08 20.67 3.24
N GLY A 55 -23.15 20.51 4.03
CA GLY A 55 -23.05 19.95 5.37
C GLY A 55 -22.41 18.57 5.36
N GLY A 56 -21.26 18.42 6.03
CA GLY A 56 -20.53 17.16 6.12
C GLY A 56 -19.56 16.85 4.98
N ALA A 57 -19.27 17.79 4.06
CA ALA A 57 -18.23 17.62 3.05
C ALA A 57 -16.83 17.39 3.66
N ASP A 58 -16.53 18.04 4.79
CA ASP A 58 -15.28 17.85 5.51
C ASP A 58 -15.16 16.42 6.07
N GLU A 59 -16.22 15.90 6.69
CA GLU A 59 -16.26 14.51 7.16
C GLU A 59 -16.04 13.55 5.98
N MET A 60 -16.80 13.72 4.90
CA MET A 60 -16.73 12.85 3.73
C MET A 60 -15.33 12.85 3.10
N THR A 61 -14.66 14.01 3.04
CA THR A 61 -13.28 14.14 2.56
C THR A 61 -12.31 13.33 3.43
N VAL A 62 -12.42 13.44 4.77
CA VAL A 62 -11.58 12.66 5.69
C VAL A 62 -11.83 11.16 5.54
N PHE A 63 -13.09 10.74 5.38
CA PHE A 63 -13.44 9.34 5.13
C PHE A 63 -12.83 8.81 3.84
N LEU A 64 -12.98 9.53 2.74
CA LEU A 64 -12.43 9.15 1.45
C LEU A 64 -10.90 9.12 1.50
N MET A 65 -10.24 10.10 2.12
CA MET A 65 -8.79 10.08 2.29
C MET A 65 -8.33 8.84 3.06
N ALA A 66 -8.98 8.51 4.18
CA ALA A 66 -8.63 7.33 4.97
C ALA A 66 -8.85 6.03 4.18
N VAL A 67 -9.99 5.85 3.51
CA VAL A 67 -10.25 4.68 2.66
C VAL A 67 -9.19 4.53 1.56
N GLY A 68 -8.86 5.63 0.88
CA GLY A 68 -7.85 5.63 -0.19
C GLY A 68 -6.47 5.23 0.32
N VAL A 69 -6.03 5.79 1.44
CA VAL A 69 -4.72 5.47 2.05
C VAL A 69 -4.65 4.00 2.46
N TYR A 70 -5.66 3.49 3.16
CA TYR A 70 -5.68 2.08 3.58
C TYR A 70 -5.84 1.11 2.42
N ALA A 71 -6.52 1.49 1.34
CA ALA A 71 -6.65 0.66 0.14
C ALA A 71 -5.30 0.47 -0.58
N VAL A 72 -4.43 1.50 -0.60
CA VAL A 72 -3.11 1.42 -1.26
C VAL A 72 -2.07 0.68 -0.39
N LEU A 73 -2.27 0.65 0.93
CA LEU A 73 -1.33 0.09 1.92
C LEU A 73 -0.81 -1.33 1.58
N PRO A 74 -1.65 -2.32 1.21
CA PRO A 74 -1.16 -3.66 0.89
C PRO A 74 -0.27 -3.70 -0.36
N ARG A 75 -0.48 -2.78 -1.30
CA ARG A 75 0.28 -2.70 -2.54
C ARG A 75 1.68 -2.15 -2.30
N ILE A 76 1.79 -1.10 -1.49
CA ILE A 76 3.07 -0.53 -1.05
C ILE A 76 3.86 -1.60 -0.30
N SER A 77 3.24 -2.28 0.67
CA SER A 77 3.87 -3.34 1.45
C SER A 77 4.35 -4.52 0.58
N ARG A 78 3.63 -4.84 -0.49
CA ARG A 78 4.07 -5.89 -1.43
C ARG A 78 5.25 -5.45 -2.29
N ARG A 79 5.27 -4.19 -2.75
CA ARG A 79 6.32 -3.66 -3.64
C ARG A 79 7.58 -3.22 -2.92
N GLU A 80 7.57 -3.24 -1.58
CA GLU A 80 8.70 -2.82 -0.74
C GLU A 80 9.09 -1.36 -0.98
N GLU A 81 8.12 -0.51 -1.37
CA GLU A 81 8.29 0.94 -1.61
C GLU A 81 8.46 1.73 -0.29
N HIS A 82 9.02 1.11 0.75
CA HIS A 82 9.27 1.76 2.03
C HIS A 82 10.50 2.65 1.91
N ILE A 83 10.31 3.96 1.90
CA ILE A 83 11.37 4.99 1.77
C ILE A 83 12.54 4.79 2.77
N ALA A 84 12.27 4.21 3.94
CA ALA A 84 13.31 3.90 4.93
C ALA A 84 14.30 2.81 4.48
N VAL A 85 13.89 1.91 3.59
CA VAL A 85 14.79 0.91 2.97
C VAL A 85 15.77 1.62 2.06
N ASP A 86 15.27 2.48 1.16
CA ASP A 86 16.07 3.14 0.12
C ASP A 86 17.24 3.97 0.68
N ILE A 87 17.10 4.57 1.88
CA ILE A 87 18.16 5.36 2.51
C ILE A 87 19.25 4.47 3.12
N VAL A 88 18.86 3.33 3.73
CA VAL A 88 19.82 2.37 4.32
C VAL A 88 20.60 1.64 3.22
N ASP A 89 20.02 1.53 2.03
CA ASP A 89 20.65 1.00 0.82
C ASP A 89 21.86 1.80 0.36
N LEU A 90 21.87 3.13 0.57
CA LEU A 90 23.01 3.99 0.20
C LEU A 90 24.25 3.77 1.08
N VAL A 91 24.09 3.26 2.31
CA VAL A 91 25.16 3.23 3.32
C VAL A 91 25.83 1.86 3.42
N PHE A 92 25.17 0.77 3.01
CA PHE A 92 25.64 -0.60 3.24
C PHE A 92 26.11 -1.35 1.98
N PRO A 93 27.14 -2.20 2.08
CA PRO A 93 27.69 -2.95 0.94
C PRO A 93 26.72 -4.03 0.41
N ARG A 94 26.65 -4.15 -0.93
CA ARG A 94 25.78 -5.05 -1.73
C ARG A 94 25.76 -6.53 -1.31
N ARG A 95 26.76 -7.01 -0.55
CA ARG A 95 26.90 -8.42 -0.14
C ARG A 95 25.85 -8.87 0.89
N TRP A 96 25.25 -7.95 1.65
CA TRP A 96 24.31 -8.26 2.74
C TRP A 96 22.87 -7.81 2.44
N LEU A 97 22.58 -7.37 1.21
CA LEU A 97 21.32 -6.75 0.83
C LEU A 97 20.11 -7.66 1.12
N GLY A 98 20.20 -8.95 0.79
CA GLY A 98 19.10 -9.90 1.00
C GLY A 98 18.78 -10.16 2.47
N LEU A 99 19.79 -10.30 3.34
CA LEU A 99 19.58 -10.51 4.77
C LEU A 99 19.02 -9.25 5.45
N ARG A 100 19.55 -8.07 5.08
CA ARG A 100 19.02 -6.79 5.57
C ARG A 100 17.56 -6.61 5.17
N GLN A 101 17.23 -6.86 3.91
CA GLN A 101 15.88 -6.69 3.40
C GLN A 101 14.90 -7.69 4.04
N ALA A 102 15.35 -8.91 4.34
CA ALA A 102 14.58 -9.86 5.15
C ALA A 102 14.32 -9.31 6.55
N LEU A 103 15.33 -8.75 7.23
CA LEU A 103 15.19 -8.18 8.57
C LEU A 103 14.26 -6.96 8.60
N LEU A 104 14.39 -6.05 7.63
CA LEU A 104 13.52 -4.87 7.52
C LEU A 104 12.06 -5.27 7.26
N ASN A 105 11.83 -6.19 6.33
CA ASN A 105 10.47 -6.71 6.09
C ASN A 105 9.93 -7.48 7.30
N ALA A 106 10.78 -8.19 8.06
CA ALA A 106 10.36 -8.90 9.27
C ALA A 106 9.97 -7.94 10.39
N LEU A 107 10.76 -6.87 10.60
CA LEU A 107 10.44 -5.83 11.56
C LEU A 107 9.17 -5.09 11.14
N GLY A 108 9.02 -4.78 9.85
CA GLY A 108 7.81 -4.19 9.28
C GLY A 108 6.58 -5.08 9.45
N ALA A 109 6.71 -6.39 9.20
CA ALA A 109 5.63 -7.36 9.42
C ALA A 109 5.24 -7.43 10.89
N ALA A 110 6.21 -7.48 11.82
CA ALA A 110 5.94 -7.53 13.25
C ALA A 110 5.23 -6.26 13.75
N PHE A 111 5.70 -5.09 13.32
CA PHE A 111 5.05 -3.81 13.62
C PHE A 111 3.63 -3.77 13.05
N MET A 112 3.45 -4.18 11.80
CA MET A 112 2.13 -4.17 11.15
C MET A 112 1.16 -5.18 11.78
N ALA A 113 1.66 -6.32 12.25
CA ALA A 113 0.88 -7.29 13.01
C ALA A 113 0.39 -6.70 14.33
N MET A 114 1.26 -5.97 15.05
CA MET A 114 0.87 -5.26 16.27
C MET A 114 -0.19 -4.19 15.98
N VAL A 115 -0.02 -3.41 14.91
CA VAL A 115 -1.02 -2.43 14.48
C VAL A 115 -2.35 -3.10 14.17
N THR A 116 -2.34 -4.19 13.39
CA THR A 116 -3.53 -4.96 13.04
C THR A 116 -4.28 -5.45 14.28
N TRP A 117 -3.55 -6.00 15.27
CA TRP A 117 -4.12 -6.45 16.54
C TRP A 117 -4.75 -5.31 17.35
N ARG A 118 -4.08 -4.16 17.44
CA ARG A 118 -4.64 -2.99 18.13
C ARG A 118 -5.87 -2.44 17.39
N MET A 119 -5.82 -2.40 16.06
CA MET A 119 -6.91 -1.94 15.22
C MET A 119 -8.13 -2.85 15.35
N SER A 120 -7.95 -4.18 15.45
CA SER A 120 -9.06 -5.11 15.61
C SER A 120 -9.81 -4.91 16.92
N ILE A 121 -9.11 -4.58 18.01
CA ILE A 121 -9.73 -4.26 19.30
C ILE A 121 -10.51 -2.94 19.19
N VAL A 122 -9.94 -1.93 18.53
CA VAL A 122 -10.62 -0.63 18.33
C VAL A 122 -11.86 -0.79 17.45
N ALA A 123 -11.77 -1.57 16.37
CA ALA A 123 -12.88 -1.83 15.47
C ALA A 123 -14.04 -2.54 16.19
N ALA A 124 -13.74 -3.54 17.03
CA ALA A 124 -14.75 -4.22 17.84
C ALA A 124 -15.45 -3.24 18.81
N ARG A 125 -14.68 -2.42 19.53
CA ARG A 125 -15.25 -1.41 20.44
C ARG A 125 -16.13 -0.39 19.73
N MET A 126 -15.71 0.10 18.56
CA MET A 126 -16.48 1.05 17.76
C MET A 126 -17.78 0.44 17.22
N ALA A 127 -17.75 -0.85 16.87
CA ALA A 127 -18.93 -1.58 16.42
C ALA A 127 -19.92 -1.84 17.55
N GLU A 128 -19.44 -2.22 18.74
CA GLU A 128 -20.27 -2.41 19.93
C GLU A 128 -20.88 -1.09 20.42
N GLY A 129 -20.12 0.00 20.37
CA GLY A 129 -20.54 1.33 20.80
C GLY A 129 -21.51 2.04 19.85
N ASN A 130 -21.81 1.46 18.66
CA ASN A 130 -22.59 2.10 17.60
C ASN A 130 -22.16 3.55 17.33
N GLU A 131 -20.85 3.79 17.33
CA GLU A 131 -20.32 5.13 17.14
C GLU A 131 -20.64 5.65 15.72
N VAL A 132 -21.21 6.85 15.65
CA VAL A 132 -21.53 7.53 14.40
C VAL A 132 -20.77 8.85 14.26
N THR A 133 -20.64 9.33 13.02
CA THR A 133 -20.06 10.65 12.74
C THR A 133 -21.00 11.78 13.16
N MET A 134 -20.47 12.99 13.29
CA MET A 134 -21.19 14.11 13.90
C MET A 134 -22.21 14.70 12.93
N PHE A 135 -21.83 14.86 11.66
CA PHE A 135 -22.67 15.46 10.63
C PHE A 135 -23.41 14.41 9.81
N LEU A 136 -22.68 13.45 9.22
CA LEU A 136 -23.28 12.43 8.34
C LEU A 136 -23.94 11.27 9.09
N ARG A 137 -23.72 11.17 10.40
CA ARG A 137 -24.16 10.05 11.26
C ARG A 137 -23.83 8.69 10.67
N LEU A 138 -22.68 8.59 9.99
CA LEU A 138 -22.22 7.32 9.40
C LEU A 138 -21.64 6.40 10.48
N PRO A 139 -21.94 5.10 10.46
CA PRO A 139 -21.39 4.15 11.43
C PRO A 139 -19.88 3.97 11.21
N LYS A 140 -19.08 4.19 12.26
CA LYS A 140 -17.61 4.06 12.21
C LYS A 140 -17.13 2.61 12.24
N GLY A 141 -17.94 1.71 12.81
CA GLY A 141 -17.59 0.28 12.99
C GLY A 141 -17.20 -0.43 11.68
N PRO A 142 -18.04 -0.44 10.63
CA PRO A 142 -17.72 -1.09 9.36
C PRO A 142 -16.42 -0.58 8.73
N LEU A 143 -16.17 0.73 8.86
CA LEU A 143 -14.96 1.34 8.34
C LEU A 143 -13.71 0.92 9.13
N ALA A 144 -13.79 0.86 10.45
CA ALA A 144 -12.69 0.39 11.29
C ALA A 144 -12.32 -1.07 10.97
N TYR A 145 -13.31 -1.90 10.64
CA TYR A 145 -13.05 -3.26 10.13
C TYR A 145 -12.38 -3.27 8.76
N PHE A 146 -12.78 -2.38 7.85
CA PHE A 146 -12.10 -2.22 6.56
C PHE A 146 -10.61 -1.87 6.73
N PHE A 147 -10.28 -0.91 7.59
CA PHE A 147 -8.89 -0.55 7.87
C PHE A 147 -8.10 -1.70 8.49
N THR A 148 -8.72 -2.42 9.43
CA THR A 148 -8.12 -3.60 10.06
C THR A 148 -7.83 -4.70 9.03
N ALA A 149 -8.77 -4.95 8.10
CA ALA A 149 -8.59 -5.93 7.03
C ALA A 149 -7.43 -5.55 6.10
N MET A 150 -7.32 -4.28 5.69
CA MET A 150 -6.20 -3.82 4.85
C MET A 150 -4.85 -3.93 5.56
N CYS A 151 -4.77 -3.60 6.85
CA CYS A 151 -3.56 -3.82 7.66
C CYS A 151 -3.19 -5.30 7.77
N ALA A 152 -4.18 -6.19 7.94
CA ALA A 152 -3.95 -7.62 8.00
C ALA A 152 -3.38 -8.14 6.67
N ILE A 153 -3.94 -7.70 5.54
CA ILE A 153 -3.42 -8.06 4.21
C ILE A 153 -1.99 -7.54 4.02
N ALA A 154 -1.71 -6.29 4.41
CA ALA A 154 -0.37 -5.72 4.34
C ALA A 154 0.65 -6.52 5.18
N THR A 155 0.26 -6.94 6.39
CA THR A 155 1.08 -7.81 7.26
C THR A 155 1.42 -9.13 6.56
N VAL A 156 0.45 -9.76 5.91
CA VAL A 156 0.66 -10.98 5.13
C VAL A 156 1.61 -10.75 3.96
N MET A 157 1.51 -9.61 3.26
CA MET A 157 2.43 -9.26 2.16
C MET A 157 3.88 -9.09 2.65
N LEU A 158 4.07 -8.38 3.78
CA LEU A 158 5.39 -8.20 4.39
C LEU A 158 5.98 -9.55 4.82
N ALA A 159 5.20 -10.41 5.48
CA ALA A 159 5.62 -11.74 5.87
C ALA A 159 5.99 -12.61 4.65
N TRP A 160 5.23 -12.51 3.56
CA TRP A 160 5.54 -13.19 2.30
C TRP A 160 6.89 -12.73 1.71
N ASN A 161 7.19 -11.43 1.78
CA ASN A 161 8.46 -10.88 1.32
C ASN A 161 9.64 -11.42 2.15
N VAL A 162 9.50 -11.52 3.48
CA VAL A 162 10.50 -12.15 4.36
C VAL A 162 10.82 -13.57 3.89
N VAL A 163 9.79 -14.40 3.69
CA VAL A 163 9.98 -15.78 3.23
C VAL A 163 10.70 -15.82 1.88
N ARG A 164 10.40 -14.88 0.96
CA ARG A 164 11.09 -14.82 -0.33
C ARG A 164 12.58 -14.49 -0.20
N TYR A 165 12.96 -13.56 0.67
CA TYR A 165 14.37 -13.23 0.89
C TYR A 165 15.12 -14.37 1.60
N LEU A 166 14.49 -15.05 2.56
CA LEU A 166 15.08 -16.22 3.23
C LEU A 166 15.31 -17.38 2.25
N CYS A 167 14.47 -17.53 1.22
CA CYS A 167 14.67 -18.50 0.14
C CYS A 167 15.67 -18.03 -0.94
N GLY A 168 16.43 -16.95 -0.73
CA GLY A 168 17.49 -16.51 -1.65
C GLY A 168 17.00 -15.84 -2.93
N ARG A 169 15.74 -15.37 -2.98
CA ARG A 169 15.23 -14.60 -4.13
C ARG A 169 15.65 -13.14 -3.95
N GLY A 170 16.40 -12.61 -4.92
CA GLY A 170 16.97 -11.26 -4.90
C GLY A 170 15.92 -10.13 -4.84
N PRO A 171 16.38 -8.87 -4.67
CA PRO A 171 15.51 -7.73 -4.43
C PRO A 171 14.51 -7.47 -5.56
N LEU A 172 13.31 -7.00 -5.21
CA LEU A 172 12.29 -6.55 -6.18
C LEU A 172 12.65 -5.22 -6.84
N GLN A 173 13.39 -4.37 -6.15
CA GLN A 173 13.90 -3.12 -6.70
C GLN A 173 15.26 -3.41 -7.34
N VAL A 174 15.27 -3.36 -8.68
CA VAL A 174 16.52 -3.20 -9.44
C VAL A 174 17.05 -1.82 -9.06
N PRO A 175 18.30 -1.70 -8.56
CA PRO A 175 18.88 -0.39 -8.30
C PRO A 175 18.80 0.45 -9.58
N ALA A 176 18.64 1.76 -9.45
CA ALA A 176 18.65 2.67 -10.59
C ALA A 176 20.09 2.84 -11.12
N ASP A 177 20.78 1.76 -11.46
CA ASP A 177 22.03 1.81 -12.23
C ASP A 177 21.70 1.78 -13.73
N GLY A 178 21.62 2.96 -14.36
CA GLY A 178 21.64 3.04 -15.82
C GLY A 178 21.21 4.33 -16.55
N HIS A 179 20.93 5.46 -15.90
CA HIS A 179 20.45 6.67 -16.62
C HIS A 179 21.33 7.92 -16.57
N SER A 180 22.64 7.80 -16.29
CA SER A 180 23.54 8.96 -16.39
C SER A 180 24.89 8.72 -17.05
N ASP A 181 25.05 7.64 -17.82
CA ASP A 181 26.31 7.40 -18.56
C ASP A 181 26.09 7.02 -20.04
N ARG A 182 25.15 7.73 -20.69
CA ARG A 182 25.34 8.00 -22.13
C ARG A 182 26.00 9.37 -22.22
N ALA A 183 27.33 9.36 -22.36
CA ALA A 183 28.04 10.52 -22.85
C ALA A 183 27.39 10.98 -24.18
N PRO A 184 27.14 12.28 -24.40
CA PRO A 184 26.56 12.80 -25.63
C PRO A 184 27.56 12.80 -26.81
N GLY A 185 28.24 11.68 -27.06
CA GLY A 185 29.32 11.56 -28.05
C GLY A 185 29.27 10.34 -28.96
N ASP A 186 28.59 9.26 -28.59
CA ASP A 186 28.52 8.04 -29.42
C ASP A 186 27.37 8.12 -30.44
N ALA A 187 27.51 9.05 -31.39
CA ALA A 187 26.84 8.92 -32.68
C ALA A 187 27.70 7.99 -33.55
N PRO A 188 27.14 6.91 -34.14
CA PRO A 188 27.89 6.07 -35.05
C PRO A 188 28.27 6.92 -36.28
N ALA A 189 29.58 7.07 -36.51
CA ALA A 189 30.13 7.61 -37.73
C ALA A 189 29.50 6.85 -38.91
N ARG A 190 28.63 7.55 -39.66
CA ARG A 190 28.16 7.04 -40.95
C ARG A 190 29.31 7.23 -41.93
N HIS A 191 29.81 6.09 -42.39
CA HIS A 191 30.50 5.98 -43.66
C HIS A 191 29.58 6.45 -44.80
N ASP A 192 30.22 7.10 -45.77
CA ASP A 192 29.81 7.44 -47.14
C ASP A 192 29.25 8.84 -47.38
#